data_AF-A0A257N484-F1
#
_entry.id   AF-A0A257N484-F1
#
_cell.length_a   1.000
_cell.length_b   1.000
_cell.length_c   1.000
_cell.angle_alpha   90.00
_cell.angle_beta   90.00
_cell.angle_gamma   90.00
#
_symmetry.space_group_name_H-M   'P 1'
#
loop_
_entity.id
_entity.type
_entity.pdbx_description
1 polymer ?
#
loop_
_entity_poly.entity_id
_entity_poly.type
_entity_poly.pdbx_seq_one_letter_code
_entity_poly.pdbx_strand_id
1 'polypeptide(L)'
;MGQEISLSHFDEGDFTRFHQKLEQETLLLDRLIAQKTCSHRDPVAGFEIEAWLVNKNMRPSPINKHYLVTLNDPLASTELAKFNIEFNCLPVPLTGKVFSNLHQQLQSTWGNAYQHAESLEHKVVMIGILPTLKQDDLHLGNMSDMHRYRALNEQILQTRGEPIHVDISGAEH
;
A
#
# COMPACT_ATOMS: atom_id res chain seq x y z
N MET A 1 -1.32 -4.74 6.43
CA MET A 1 -0.51 -3.51 6.57
C MET A 1 0.94 -3.81 6.94
N GLY A 2 1.87 -3.36 6.09
CA GLY A 2 3.30 -3.65 6.21
C GLY A 2 3.92 -3.03 7.45
N GLN A 3 4.67 -3.81 8.22
CA GLN A 3 5.39 -3.34 9.41
C GLN A 3 6.58 -2.48 8.97
N GLU A 4 6.75 -1.31 9.58
CA GLU A 4 7.95 -0.49 9.41
C GLU A 4 9.18 -1.21 9.97
N ILE A 5 10.33 -0.99 9.35
CA ILE A 5 11.61 -1.58 9.76
C ILE A 5 12.52 -0.51 10.36
N SER A 6 13.37 -0.92 11.30
CA SER A 6 14.34 -0.03 11.95
C SER A 6 15.64 0.16 11.17
N LEU A 7 15.90 -0.68 10.16
CA LEU A 7 17.15 -0.74 9.40
C LEU A 7 16.86 -0.64 7.90
N SER A 8 17.70 0.07 7.16
CA SER A 8 17.62 0.20 5.70
C SER A 8 18.75 -0.49 4.94
N HIS A 9 19.74 -1.02 5.65
CA HIS A 9 20.90 -1.71 5.07
C HIS A 9 21.02 -3.10 5.67
N PHE A 10 21.36 -4.06 4.81
CA PHE A 10 21.44 -5.47 5.14
C PHE A 10 22.78 -6.03 4.65
N ASP A 11 23.39 -6.90 5.43
CA ASP A 11 24.61 -7.61 5.06
C ASP A 11 24.32 -9.04 4.58
N GLU A 12 25.36 -9.75 4.10
CA GLU A 12 25.23 -11.14 3.64
C GLU A 12 24.70 -12.09 4.73
N GLY A 13 24.99 -11.79 6.00
CA GLY A 13 24.50 -12.55 7.15
C GLY A 13 22.99 -12.39 7.33
N ASP A 14 22.46 -11.18 7.14
CA ASP A 14 21.03 -10.90 7.14
C ASP A 14 20.31 -11.66 6.02
N PHE A 15 20.85 -11.66 4.80
CA PHE A 15 20.29 -12.42 3.68
C PHE A 15 20.32 -13.92 3.94
N THR A 16 21.43 -14.44 4.46
CA THR A 16 21.55 -15.87 4.84
C THR A 16 20.50 -16.24 5.88
N ARG A 17 20.33 -15.40 6.91
CA ARG A 17 19.32 -15.61 7.97
C ARG A 17 17.90 -15.54 7.41
N PHE A 18 17.62 -14.60 6.52
CA PHE A 18 16.32 -14.48 5.85
C PHE A 18 15.99 -15.74 5.06
N HIS A 19 16.92 -16.25 4.23
CA HIS A 19 16.70 -17.48 3.47
C HIS A 19 16.46 -18.71 4.35
N GLN A 20 17.25 -18.87 5.41
CA GLN A 20 17.04 -19.95 6.38
C GLN A 20 15.66 -19.87 7.04
N LYS A 21 15.22 -18.66 7.41
CA LYS A 21 13.88 -18.45 8.00
C LYS A 21 12.78 -18.69 6.99
N LEU A 22 12.93 -18.20 5.76
CA LEU A 22 11.97 -18.42 4.70
C LEU A 22 11.77 -19.92 4.43
N GLU A 23 12.84 -20.69 4.35
CA GLU A 23 12.77 -22.15 4.19
C GLU A 23 12.09 -22.81 5.40
N GLN A 24 12.49 -22.45 6.63
CA GLN A 24 11.91 -23.00 7.87
C GLN A 24 10.39 -22.74 7.96
N GLU A 25 9.96 -21.50 7.71
CA GLU A 25 8.55 -21.09 7.75
C GLU A 25 7.73 -21.73 6.61
N THR A 26 8.33 -21.88 5.42
CA THR A 26 7.68 -22.56 4.29
C THR A 26 7.45 -24.05 4.59
N LEU A 27 8.45 -24.73 5.16
CA LEU A 27 8.31 -26.13 5.60
C LEU A 27 7.32 -26.26 6.75
N LEU A 28 7.25 -25.27 7.65
CA LEU A 28 6.24 -25.25 8.70
C LEU A 28 4.84 -25.13 8.10
N LEU A 29 4.63 -24.20 7.17
CA LEU A 29 3.36 -24.02 6.48
C LEU A 29 2.91 -25.31 5.77
N ASP A 30 3.81 -25.96 5.03
CA ASP A 30 3.53 -27.24 4.35
C ASP A 30 3.04 -28.32 5.33
N ARG A 31 3.71 -28.45 6.50
CA ARG A 31 3.28 -29.36 7.55
C ARG A 31 1.90 -29.01 8.12
N LEU A 32 1.62 -27.73 8.36
CA LEU A 32 0.31 -27.29 8.89
C LEU A 32 -0.83 -27.62 7.91
N ILE A 33 -0.58 -27.41 6.61
CA ILE A 33 -1.53 -27.76 5.55
C ILE A 33 -1.75 -29.28 5.50
N ALA A 34 -0.66 -30.07 5.46
CA ALA A 34 -0.73 -31.52 5.42
C ALA A 34 -1.45 -32.13 6.64
N GLN A 35 -1.25 -31.54 7.83
CA GLN A 35 -1.89 -31.95 9.08
C GLN A 35 -3.31 -31.38 9.27
N LYS A 36 -3.79 -30.53 8.36
CA LYS A 36 -5.09 -29.85 8.45
C LYS A 36 -5.28 -29.06 9.75
N THR A 37 -4.21 -28.43 10.24
CA THR A 37 -4.22 -27.66 11.50
C THR A 37 -4.41 -26.16 11.27
N CYS A 38 -4.63 -25.73 10.02
CA CYS A 38 -5.03 -24.37 9.71
C CYS A 38 -6.37 -24.00 10.39
N SER A 39 -6.63 -22.69 10.52
CA SER A 39 -7.84 -22.17 11.16
C SER A 39 -9.12 -22.78 10.58
N HIS A 40 -10.01 -23.23 11.46
CA HIS A 40 -11.38 -23.67 11.14
C HIS A 40 -12.43 -22.59 11.44
N ARG A 41 -12.01 -21.37 11.75
CA ARG A 41 -12.95 -20.25 11.96
C ARG A 41 -13.70 -19.96 10.67
N ASP A 42 -14.93 -19.47 10.81
CA ASP A 42 -15.72 -19.02 9.67
C ASP A 42 -14.96 -17.96 8.86
N PRO A 43 -15.09 -17.96 7.52
CA PRO A 43 -14.42 -17.00 6.68
C PRO A 43 -14.86 -15.57 7.00
N VAL A 44 -13.91 -14.66 6.92
CA VAL A 44 -14.13 -13.21 7.03
C VAL A 44 -13.72 -12.54 5.72
N ALA A 45 -14.24 -11.34 5.48
CA ALA A 45 -13.85 -10.50 4.37
C ALA A 45 -13.60 -9.07 4.83
N GLY A 46 -12.78 -8.36 4.07
CA GLY A 46 -12.55 -6.94 4.20
C GLY A 46 -12.16 -6.35 2.86
N PHE A 47 -11.86 -5.05 2.84
CA PHE A 47 -11.30 -4.37 1.69
C PHE A 47 -10.07 -3.57 2.08
N GLU A 48 -9.26 -3.33 1.08
CA GLU A 48 -8.18 -2.37 1.05
C GLU A 48 -8.37 -1.55 -0.23
N ILE A 49 -8.29 -0.23 -0.14
CA ILE A 49 -8.36 0.67 -1.28
C ILE A 49 -7.22 1.67 -1.25
N GLU A 50 -6.51 1.79 -2.36
CA GLU A 50 -5.53 2.85 -2.56
C GLU A 50 -6.15 4.03 -3.30
N ALA A 51 -5.71 5.24 -2.97
CA ALA A 51 -6.16 6.47 -3.60
C ALA A 51 -5.02 7.46 -3.81
N TRP A 52 -5.24 8.37 -4.74
CA TRP A 52 -4.35 9.47 -5.08
C TRP A 52 -4.80 10.75 -4.41
N LEU A 53 -3.89 11.45 -3.75
CA LEU A 53 -4.06 12.85 -3.35
C LEU A 53 -3.64 13.73 -4.52
N VAL A 54 -4.54 14.63 -4.94
CA VAL A 54 -4.30 15.54 -6.05
C VAL A 54 -4.65 16.98 -5.67
N ASN A 55 -3.99 17.93 -6.33
CA ASN A 55 -4.31 19.35 -6.18
C ASN A 55 -5.45 19.77 -7.13
N LYS A 56 -5.83 21.06 -7.10
CA LYS A 56 -6.89 21.63 -7.95
C LYS A 56 -6.67 21.47 -9.47
N ASN A 57 -5.43 21.25 -9.91
CA ASN A 57 -5.07 21.00 -11.31
C ASN A 57 -5.03 19.49 -11.63
N MET A 58 -5.55 18.63 -10.75
CA MET A 58 -5.51 17.17 -10.84
C MET A 58 -4.09 16.60 -10.92
N ARG A 59 -3.06 17.32 -10.45
CA ARG A 59 -1.67 16.85 -10.38
C ARG A 59 -1.42 16.13 -9.04
N PRO A 60 -0.49 15.16 -8.97
CA PRO A 60 -0.15 14.51 -7.70
C PRO A 60 0.19 15.54 -6.62
N SER A 61 -0.31 15.36 -5.40
CA SER A 61 0.00 16.23 -4.27
C SER A 61 0.73 15.46 -3.16
N PRO A 62 2.01 15.79 -2.88
CA PRO A 62 2.86 15.02 -1.97
C PRO A 62 2.59 15.34 -0.49
N ILE A 63 1.34 15.18 -0.05
CA ILE A 63 0.86 15.57 1.28
C ILE A 63 0.35 14.41 2.15
N ASN A 64 0.59 13.14 1.77
CA ASN A 64 0.01 11.98 2.47
C ASN A 64 0.26 11.96 3.98
N LYS A 65 1.49 12.30 4.43
CA LYS A 65 1.83 12.35 5.85
C LYS A 65 0.98 13.37 6.60
N HIS A 66 0.85 14.59 6.05
CA HIS A 66 0.03 15.63 6.67
C HIS A 66 -1.45 15.27 6.64
N TYR A 67 -1.94 14.77 5.51
CA TYR A 67 -3.31 14.28 5.33
C TYR A 67 -3.65 13.19 6.37
N LEU A 68 -2.82 12.17 6.55
CA LEU A 68 -3.08 11.05 7.46
C LEU A 68 -3.00 11.45 8.93
N VAL A 69 -2.02 12.28 9.30
CA VAL A 69 -1.90 12.80 10.68
C VAL A 69 -3.15 13.60 11.07
N THR A 70 -3.69 14.39 10.14
CA THR A 70 -4.87 15.22 10.40
C THR A 70 -6.18 14.44 10.27
N LEU A 71 -6.24 13.42 9.38
CA LEU A 71 -7.38 12.51 9.29
C LEU A 71 -7.52 11.67 10.56
N ASN A 72 -6.38 11.26 11.13
CA ASN A 72 -6.29 10.52 12.39
C ASN A 72 -7.16 9.24 12.41
N ASP A 73 -7.19 8.53 11.28
CA ASP A 73 -7.88 7.25 11.14
C ASP A 73 -6.86 6.10 11.24
N PRO A 74 -6.97 5.20 12.23
CA PRO A 74 -6.06 4.07 12.39
C PRO A 74 -6.14 3.03 11.26
N LEU A 75 -7.18 3.08 10.42
CA LEU A 75 -7.33 2.22 9.25
C LEU A 75 -6.81 2.88 7.96
N ALA A 76 -6.26 4.10 8.06
CA ALA A 76 -5.64 4.80 6.95
C ALA A 76 -4.11 4.82 7.08
N SER A 77 -3.40 4.75 5.95
CA SER A 77 -1.94 4.69 5.95
C SER A 77 -1.28 5.29 4.72
N THR A 78 0.04 5.48 4.82
CA THR A 78 0.88 5.94 3.70
C THR A 78 1.22 4.79 2.77
N GLU A 79 1.10 5.05 1.48
CA GLU A 79 1.66 4.17 0.45
C GLU A 79 3.05 4.60 -0.01
N LEU A 80 3.67 3.86 -0.95
CA LEU A 80 5.04 4.10 -1.43
C LEU A 80 5.32 5.57 -1.79
N ALA A 81 4.40 6.22 -2.51
CA ALA A 81 4.54 7.61 -2.92
C ALA A 81 3.82 8.57 -1.96
N LYS A 82 4.38 9.78 -1.80
CA LYS A 82 3.86 10.86 -0.94
C LYS A 82 2.46 11.36 -1.33
N PHE A 83 1.98 10.98 -2.50
CA PHE A 83 0.66 11.31 -3.04
C PHE A 83 -0.29 10.10 -3.04
N ASN A 84 0.12 8.95 -2.52
CA ASN A 84 -0.75 7.79 -2.34
C ASN A 84 -1.06 7.54 -0.86
N ILE A 85 -2.30 7.10 -0.63
CA ILE A 85 -2.83 6.68 0.67
C ILE A 85 -3.62 5.40 0.49
N GLU A 86 -3.70 4.62 1.55
CA GLU A 86 -4.47 3.38 1.61
C GLU A 86 -5.51 3.48 2.73
N PHE A 87 -6.70 2.92 2.49
CA PHE A 87 -7.72 2.73 3.52
C PHE A 87 -8.09 1.25 3.62
N ASN A 88 -8.16 0.77 4.86
CA ASN A 88 -8.55 -0.58 5.21
C ASN A 88 -9.95 -0.60 5.83
N CYS A 89 -10.51 -1.80 5.96
CA CYS A 89 -11.63 -2.03 6.86
C CYS A 89 -11.32 -3.14 7.87
N LEU A 90 -12.11 -3.18 8.94
CA LEU A 90 -12.06 -4.32 9.85
C LEU A 90 -12.64 -5.56 9.17
N PRO A 91 -12.06 -6.75 9.35
CA PRO A 91 -12.63 -7.98 8.82
C PRO A 91 -14.02 -8.23 9.41
N VAL A 92 -14.97 -8.60 8.55
CA VAL A 92 -16.34 -8.95 8.92
C VAL A 92 -16.66 -10.40 8.52
N PRO A 93 -17.49 -11.13 9.28
CA PRO A 93 -17.92 -12.47 8.88
C PRO A 93 -18.52 -12.48 7.47
N LEU A 94 -18.09 -13.44 6.64
CA LEU A 94 -18.57 -13.61 5.27
C LEU A 94 -19.93 -14.33 5.24
N THR A 95 -20.95 -13.70 5.83
CA THR A 95 -22.31 -14.24 5.94
C THR A 95 -23.37 -13.16 5.73
N GLY A 96 -24.60 -13.57 5.41
CA GLY A 96 -25.74 -12.65 5.30
C GLY A 96 -25.55 -11.53 4.28
N LYS A 97 -25.68 -10.27 4.72
CA LYS A 97 -25.60 -9.05 3.88
C LYS A 97 -24.19 -8.44 3.81
N VAL A 98 -23.15 -9.27 3.98
CA VAL A 98 -21.75 -8.82 4.09
C VAL A 98 -21.32 -7.83 3.00
N PHE A 99 -21.66 -8.06 1.73
CA PHE A 99 -21.26 -7.16 0.64
C PHE A 99 -21.95 -5.79 0.70
N SER A 100 -23.23 -5.74 1.10
CA SER A 100 -23.92 -4.47 1.34
C SER A 100 -23.30 -3.71 2.50
N ASN A 101 -22.92 -4.42 3.56
CA ASN A 101 -22.26 -3.82 4.73
C ASN A 101 -20.86 -3.29 4.37
N LEU A 102 -20.06 -4.06 3.62
CA LEU A 102 -18.75 -3.63 3.11
C LEU A 102 -18.88 -2.41 2.19
N HIS A 103 -19.89 -2.39 1.32
CA HIS A 103 -20.15 -1.23 0.46
C HIS A 103 -20.50 0.03 1.27
N GLN A 104 -21.33 -0.10 2.31
CA GLN A 104 -21.65 1.02 3.20
C GLN A 104 -20.42 1.51 3.98
N GLN A 105 -19.58 0.60 4.46
CA GLN A 105 -18.31 0.96 5.09
C GLN A 105 -17.42 1.72 4.12
N LEU A 106 -17.25 1.21 2.89
CA LEU A 106 -16.49 1.88 1.84
C LEU A 106 -17.04 3.28 1.54
N GLN A 107 -18.36 3.44 1.41
CA GLN A 107 -18.99 4.75 1.19
C GLN A 107 -18.69 5.72 2.33
N SER A 108 -18.75 5.25 3.59
CA SER A 108 -18.45 6.07 4.76
C SER A 108 -16.97 6.46 4.80
N THR A 109 -16.06 5.50 4.63
CA THR A 109 -14.61 5.73 4.58
C THR A 109 -14.26 6.72 3.47
N TRP A 110 -14.79 6.50 2.27
CA TRP A 110 -14.55 7.37 1.12
C TRP A 110 -15.13 8.78 1.32
N GLY A 111 -16.34 8.89 1.89
CA GLY A 111 -16.94 10.18 2.20
C GLY A 111 -16.11 11.01 3.17
N ASN A 112 -15.64 10.38 4.26
CA ASN A 112 -14.76 11.01 5.24
C ASN A 112 -13.43 11.44 4.61
N ALA A 113 -12.81 10.55 3.82
CA ALA A 113 -11.57 10.84 3.13
C ALA A 113 -11.70 12.02 2.15
N TYR A 114 -12.77 12.04 1.37
CA TYR A 114 -13.07 13.09 0.42
C TYR A 114 -13.27 14.44 1.09
N GLN A 115 -14.12 14.50 2.12
CA GLN A 115 -14.37 15.73 2.87
C GLN A 115 -13.10 16.26 3.56
N HIS A 116 -12.29 15.35 4.11
CA HIS A 116 -11.03 15.73 4.74
C HIS A 116 -10.03 16.32 3.74
N ALA A 117 -9.90 15.71 2.55
CA ALA A 117 -9.04 16.24 1.49
C ALA A 117 -9.46 17.65 1.06
N GLU A 118 -10.77 17.87 0.86
CA GLU A 118 -11.32 19.17 0.46
C GLU A 118 -11.04 20.25 1.53
N SER A 119 -11.07 19.88 2.83
CA SER A 119 -10.71 20.79 3.93
C SER A 119 -9.26 21.26 3.88
N LEU A 120 -8.39 20.52 3.19
CA LEU A 120 -6.98 20.85 2.96
C LEU A 120 -6.75 21.49 1.58
N GLU A 121 -7.81 21.85 0.83
CA GLU A 121 -7.73 22.35 -0.55
C GLU A 121 -7.17 21.33 -1.57
N HIS A 122 -7.39 20.04 -1.30
CA HIS A 122 -6.95 18.90 -2.10
C HIS A 122 -8.13 17.98 -2.44
N LYS A 123 -7.88 16.96 -3.27
CA LYS A 123 -8.86 15.93 -3.61
C LYS A 123 -8.26 14.55 -3.47
N VAL A 124 -9.12 13.56 -3.24
CA VAL A 124 -8.80 12.13 -3.32
C VAL A 124 -9.43 11.52 -4.57
N VAL A 125 -8.69 10.66 -5.26
CA VAL A 125 -9.15 9.98 -6.48
C VAL A 125 -8.83 8.49 -6.40
N MET A 126 -9.85 7.66 -6.53
CA MET A 126 -9.71 6.20 -6.60
C MET A 126 -9.48 5.80 -8.06
N ILE A 127 -8.22 5.71 -8.45
CA ILE A 127 -7.78 5.37 -9.81
C ILE A 127 -6.47 4.59 -9.75
N GLY A 128 -6.28 3.64 -10.67
CA GLY A 128 -5.05 2.84 -10.71
C GLY A 128 -3.81 3.68 -11.03
N ILE A 129 -3.78 4.32 -12.21
CA ILE A 129 -2.68 5.19 -12.64
C ILE A 129 -3.24 6.58 -12.91
N LEU A 130 -2.66 7.59 -12.26
CA LEU A 130 -3.07 8.97 -12.46
C LEU A 130 -2.57 9.48 -13.83
N PRO A 131 -3.45 9.86 -14.79
CA PRO A 131 -3.03 10.25 -16.14
C PRO A 131 -2.17 11.51 -16.19
N THR A 132 -2.24 12.33 -15.15
CA THR A 132 -1.47 13.56 -15.03
C THR A 132 -0.11 13.34 -14.37
N LEU A 133 0.24 12.12 -13.94
CA LEU A 133 1.57 11.80 -13.41
C LEU A 133 2.64 12.00 -14.49
N LYS A 134 3.78 12.62 -14.13
CA LYS A 134 4.92 12.80 -15.02
C LYS A 134 6.17 12.18 -14.44
N GLN A 135 7.19 12.00 -15.29
CA GLN A 135 8.51 11.52 -14.89
C GLN A 135 9.11 12.36 -13.75
N ASP A 136 8.95 13.67 -13.79
CA ASP A 136 9.46 14.58 -12.75
C ASP A 136 8.79 14.39 -11.38
N ASP A 137 7.63 13.71 -11.33
CA ASP A 137 6.97 13.35 -10.07
C ASP A 137 7.55 12.04 -9.47
N LEU A 138 8.28 11.25 -10.27
CA LEU A 138 8.80 9.92 -9.94
C LEU A 138 10.28 9.96 -9.52
N HIS A 139 10.52 10.52 -8.34
CA HIS A 139 11.86 10.62 -7.74
C HIS A 139 11.82 10.32 -6.24
N LEU A 140 12.97 10.03 -5.63
CA LEU A 140 13.08 9.69 -4.21
C LEU A 140 12.51 10.76 -3.26
N GLY A 141 12.49 12.03 -3.68
CA GLY A 141 11.88 13.11 -2.91
C GLY A 141 10.35 12.98 -2.74
N ASN A 142 9.70 12.24 -3.64
CA ASN A 142 8.27 11.91 -3.59
C ASN A 142 8.00 10.50 -3.05
N MET A 143 9.00 9.78 -2.54
CA MET A 143 8.80 8.54 -1.80
C MET A 143 8.42 8.85 -0.35
N SER A 144 7.44 8.13 0.19
CA SER A 144 7.05 8.22 1.60
C SER A 144 8.24 7.93 2.51
N ASP A 145 8.29 8.64 3.63
CA ASP A 145 9.44 8.64 4.54
C ASP A 145 9.43 7.41 5.46
N MET A 146 9.59 6.24 4.86
CA MET A 146 9.59 4.92 5.49
C MET A 146 10.88 4.17 5.12
N HIS A 147 11.54 3.56 6.10
CA HIS A 147 12.80 2.84 5.86
C HIS A 147 12.58 1.65 4.92
N ARG A 148 11.44 0.96 5.05
CA ARG A 148 11.09 -0.17 4.17
C ARG A 148 11.04 0.21 2.69
N TYR A 149 10.53 1.39 2.35
CA TYR A 149 10.40 1.81 0.96
C TYR A 149 11.75 2.17 0.33
N ARG A 150 12.61 2.84 1.10
CA ARG A 150 13.98 3.15 0.67
C ARG A 150 14.79 1.88 0.48
N ALA A 151 14.74 0.98 1.46
CA ALA A 151 15.43 -0.31 1.40
C ALA A 151 14.97 -1.13 0.19
N LEU A 152 13.65 -1.22 -0.05
CA LEU A 152 13.12 -1.93 -1.21
C LEU A 152 13.61 -1.33 -2.53
N ASN A 153 13.57 -0.01 -2.67
CA ASN A 153 14.05 0.67 -3.88
C ASN A 153 15.55 0.43 -4.11
N GLU A 154 16.38 0.56 -3.06
CA GLU A 154 17.82 0.29 -3.15
C GLU A 154 18.11 -1.16 -3.56
N GLN A 155 17.44 -2.14 -2.93
CA GLN A 155 17.67 -3.56 -3.22
C GLN A 155 17.24 -3.94 -4.64
N ILE A 156 16.12 -3.40 -5.13
CA ILE A 156 15.66 -3.64 -6.51
C ILE A 156 16.71 -3.09 -7.52
N LEU A 157 17.19 -1.87 -7.32
CA LEU A 157 18.15 -1.25 -8.24
C LEU A 157 19.52 -1.92 -8.16
N GLN A 158 20.00 -2.26 -6.97
CA GLN A 158 21.27 -2.99 -6.79
C GLN A 158 21.24 -4.36 -7.47
N THR A 159 20.16 -5.12 -7.30
CA THR A 159 20.03 -6.45 -7.90
C THR A 159 19.96 -6.39 -9.42
N ARG A 160 19.34 -5.34 -9.98
CA ARG A 160 19.25 -5.15 -11.43
C ARG A 160 20.55 -4.64 -12.06
N GLY A 161 21.30 -3.79 -11.36
CA GLY A 161 22.50 -3.14 -11.88
C GLY A 161 22.25 -1.99 -12.88
N GLU A 162 21.00 -1.72 -13.24
CA GLU A 162 20.60 -0.66 -14.18
C GLU A 162 19.24 -0.04 -13.78
N PRO A 163 18.93 1.19 -14.27
CA PRO A 163 17.63 1.80 -14.06
C PRO A 163 16.48 0.95 -14.59
N ILE A 164 15.32 0.99 -13.91
CA ILE A 164 14.11 0.35 -14.42
C ILE A 164 13.57 1.18 -15.58
N HIS A 165 13.52 0.57 -16.76
CA HIS A 165 12.82 1.13 -17.92
C HIS A 165 11.50 0.38 -18.09
N VAL A 166 10.39 1.12 -18.07
CA VAL A 166 9.06 0.60 -18.34
C VAL A 166 8.56 1.27 -19.60
N ASP A 167 8.41 0.50 -20.67
CA ASP A 167 7.78 0.92 -21.90
C ASP A 167 6.31 0.46 -21.88
N ILE A 168 5.38 1.40 -22.03
CA ILE A 168 3.94 1.15 -21.99
C ILE A 168 3.37 1.54 -23.35
N SER A 169 3.07 0.53 -24.17
CA SER A 169 2.39 0.71 -25.44
C SER A 169 0.88 0.79 -25.23
N GLY A 170 0.30 1.97 -25.48
CA GLY A 170 -1.15 2.19 -25.52
C GLY A 170 -1.75 1.93 -26.90
N ALA A 171 -3.08 1.97 -27.01
CA ALA A 171 -3.78 1.80 -28.29
C ALA A 171 -3.49 2.90 -29.34
N GLU A 172 -2.86 4.00 -28.91
CA GLU A 172 -2.47 5.14 -29.76
C GLU A 172 -0.99 5.11 -30.18
N HIS A 173 -0.27 4.01 -29.93
CA HIS A 173 1.09 3.79 -30.46
C HIS A 173 1.10 3.47 -31.95
#